data_AF-A0A3B8TYF4-F1
#
_entry.id   AF-A0A3B8TYF4-F1
#
_cell.length_a   1.000
_cell.length_b   1.000
_cell.length_c   1.000
_cell.angle_alpha   90.00
_cell.angle_beta   90.00
_cell.angle_gamma   90.00
#
_symmetry.space_group_name_H-M   'P 1'
#
loop_
_entity.id
_entity.type
_entity.pdbx_description
1 polymer ?
#
loop_
_entity_poly.entity_id
_entity_poly.type
_entity_poly.pdbx_seq_one_letter_code
_entity_poly.pdbx_strand_id
1 'polypeptide(L)'
;MPPHPGCLFKSSLHDEFGYYSTNYKIAGDFDFLVRMFFARPIRWTRTTTITTCMRRGGKSNDGLASKIDIMNEVHDVLKTHNIYSTRLLQLLRYCLRVFEFLPRKNIRL
;
A
#
# COMPACT_ATOMS: atom_id res chain seq x y z
N MET A 1 -0.54 -3.87 -6.56
CA MET A 1 -0.16 -2.69 -5.76
C MET A 1 0.68 -1.75 -6.63
N PRO A 2 0.41 -0.44 -6.64
CA PRO A 2 1.34 0.53 -7.21
C PRO A 2 2.70 0.37 -6.49
N PRO A 3 3.82 0.69 -7.12
CA PRO A 3 5.09 0.78 -6.39
C PRO A 3 4.86 1.76 -5.25
N HIS A 4 5.06 1.32 -4.01
CA HIS A 4 5.04 2.21 -2.86
C HIS A 4 6.50 2.63 -2.68
N PRO A 5 6.95 3.74 -3.28
CA PRO A 5 8.30 4.24 -3.04
C PRO A 5 8.46 4.45 -1.54
N GLY A 6 9.63 4.06 -1.02
CA GLY A 6 9.89 3.89 0.41
C GLY A 6 9.32 5.01 1.26
N CYS A 7 8.40 4.64 2.16
CA CYS A 7 7.94 5.55 3.20
C CYS A 7 8.89 5.47 4.38
N LEU A 8 9.36 6.63 4.85
CA LEU A 8 10.24 6.73 6.01
C LEU A 8 9.45 7.31 7.18
N PHE A 9 9.52 6.65 8.32
CA PHE A 9 8.81 7.03 9.53
C PHE A 9 9.80 7.29 10.66
N LYS A 10 9.44 8.19 11.58
CA LYS A 10 10.15 8.32 12.86
C LYS A 10 9.94 7.05 13.69
N SER A 11 10.96 6.62 14.43
CA SER A 11 10.87 5.46 15.33
C SER A 11 9.71 5.60 16.32
N SER A 12 9.48 6.80 16.85
CA SER A 12 8.39 7.11 17.76
C SER A 12 6.99 6.72 17.26
N LEU A 13 6.78 6.68 15.94
CA LEU A 13 5.50 6.25 15.37
C LEU A 13 5.30 4.74 15.48
N HIS A 14 6.38 3.94 15.44
CA HIS A 14 6.30 2.50 15.67
C HIS A 14 6.02 2.20 17.14
N ASP A 15 6.58 2.99 18.06
CA ASP A 15 6.32 2.85 19.50
C ASP A 15 4.87 3.24 19.84
N GLU A 16 4.30 4.21 19.11
CA GLU A 16 2.92 4.69 19.29
C GLU A 16 1.87 3.73 18.67
N PHE A 17 2.06 3.31 17.42
CA PHE A 17 1.06 2.53 16.67
C PHE A 17 1.32 1.02 16.69
N GLY A 18 2.44 0.59 17.25
CA GLY A 18 2.91 -0.79 17.27
C GLY A 18 3.59 -1.22 15.96
N TYR A 19 4.32 -2.32 16.01
CA TYR A 19 5.05 -2.87 14.86
C TYR A 19 4.12 -3.47 13.78
N TYR A 20 4.71 -3.87 12.66
CA TYR A 20 4.03 -4.55 11.57
C TYR A 20 3.39 -5.87 12.02
N SER A 21 2.17 -6.12 11.57
CA SER A 21 1.48 -7.38 11.86
C SER A 21 2.13 -8.54 11.10
N THR A 22 2.48 -9.61 11.82
CA THR A 22 3.03 -10.85 11.26
C THR A 22 1.94 -11.82 10.79
N ASN A 23 0.67 -11.48 11.03
CA ASN A 23 -0.47 -12.31 10.62
C ASN A 23 -0.74 -12.26 9.11
N TYR A 24 -0.22 -11.24 8.42
CA TYR A 24 -0.40 -11.06 6.98
C TYR A 24 0.88 -11.43 6.24
N LYS A 25 0.75 -12.17 5.12
CA LYS A 25 1.90 -12.60 4.32
C LYS A 25 2.42 -11.46 3.44
N ILE A 26 1.56 -10.52 3.05
CA ILE A 26 1.87 -9.46 2.09
C ILE A 26 1.36 -8.10 2.56
N ALA A 27 0.19 -8.01 3.21
CA ALA A 27 -0.44 -6.74 3.56
C ALA A 27 -0.03 -6.15 4.93
N GLY A 28 1.07 -6.63 5.53
CA GLY A 28 1.52 -6.14 6.85
C GLY A 28 1.92 -4.66 6.85
N ASP A 29 2.52 -4.18 5.76
CA ASP A 29 2.86 -2.77 5.56
C ASP A 29 1.60 -1.90 5.44
N PHE A 30 0.61 -2.37 4.68
CA PHE A 30 -0.67 -1.72 4.48
C PHE A 30 -1.46 -1.59 5.80
N ASP A 31 -1.51 -2.64 6.61
CA ASP A 31 -2.12 -2.61 7.94
C ASP A 31 -1.52 -1.51 8.83
N PHE A 32 -0.20 -1.41 8.87
CA PHE A 32 0.48 -0.38 9.66
C PHE A 32 0.13 1.03 9.14
N LEU A 33 0.13 1.23 7.83
CA LEU A 33 -0.27 2.52 7.24
C LEU A 33 -1.71 2.88 7.59
N VAL A 34 -2.63 1.92 7.51
CA VAL A 34 -4.04 2.13 7.88
C VAL A 34 -4.15 2.57 9.33
N ARG A 35 -3.53 1.83 10.27
CA ARG A 35 -3.52 2.21 11.70
C ARG A 35 -3.00 3.63 11.90
N MET A 36 -1.85 3.93 11.30
CA MET A 36 -1.18 5.22 11.46
C MET A 36 -2.03 6.38 10.90
N PHE A 37 -2.57 6.27 9.68
CA PHE A 37 -3.34 7.35 9.05
C PHE A 37 -4.76 7.52 9.60
N PHE A 38 -5.39 6.45 10.10
CA PHE A 38 -6.75 6.52 10.62
C PHE A 38 -6.81 6.87 12.12
N ALA A 39 -5.74 6.62 12.88
CA ALA A 39 -5.74 6.93 14.31
C ALA A 39 -5.68 8.44 14.60
N ARG A 40 -4.86 9.21 13.87
CA ARG A 40 -4.78 10.67 14.00
C ARG A 40 -4.24 11.35 12.74
N PRO A 41 -4.52 12.65 12.52
CA PRO A 41 -3.88 13.39 11.45
C PRO A 41 -2.36 13.51 11.73
N ILE A 42 -1.57 12.87 10.88
CA ILE A 42 -0.11 12.92 10.94
C ILE A 42 0.40 13.90 9.90
N ARG A 43 1.40 14.70 10.29
CA ARG A 43 2.09 15.58 9.36
C ARG A 43 3.06 14.76 8.52
N TRP A 44 2.81 14.70 7.22
CA TRP A 44 3.68 14.06 6.24
C TRP A 44 4.00 15.05 5.11
N THR A 45 5.11 14.82 4.41
CA THR A 45 5.48 15.56 3.21
C THR A 45 5.93 14.58 2.14
N ARG A 46 5.66 14.90 0.88
CA ARG A 46 6.14 14.12 -0.26
C ARG A 46 7.43 14.74 -0.77
N THR A 47 8.52 13.99 -0.70
CA THR A 47 9.82 14.41 -1.25
C THR A 47 9.91 14.07 -2.73
N THR A 48 10.53 14.94 -3.53
CA THR A 48 10.77 14.71 -4.98
C THR A 48 12.01 13.85 -5.24
N THR A 49 12.88 13.70 -4.25
CA THR A 49 14.05 12.84 -4.28
C THR A 49 13.66 11.36 -4.26
N ILE A 50 14.22 10.59 -5.19
CA ILE A 50 14.04 9.14 -5.24
C ILE A 50 15.01 8.51 -4.22
N THR A 51 14.50 8.11 -3.06
CA THR A 51 15.31 7.43 -2.04
C THR A 51 15.41 5.92 -2.28
N THR A 52 14.41 5.32 -2.94
CA THR A 52 14.35 3.87 -3.15
C THR A 52 13.72 3.54 -4.49
N CYS A 53 14.44 2.76 -5.30
CA CYS A 53 13.93 2.15 -6.52
C CYS A 53 13.57 0.69 -6.25
N MET A 54 12.27 0.36 -6.30
CA MET A 54 11.84 -1.04 -6.22
C MET A 54 12.21 -1.78 -7.51
N ARG A 55 12.93 -2.90 -7.40
CA ARG A 55 13.18 -3.78 -8.53
C ARG A 55 11.90 -4.49 -8.95
N ARG A 56 11.77 -4.78 -10.25
CA ARG A 56 10.64 -5.55 -10.78
C ARG A 56 10.78 -7.00 -10.31
N GLY A 57 9.88 -7.42 -9.42
CA GLY A 57 9.90 -8.74 -8.79
C GLY A 57 9.34 -8.69 -7.36
N GLY A 58 9.03 -9.85 -6.79
CA GLY A 58 8.53 -9.99 -5.42
C GLY A 58 7.33 -10.92 -5.30
N LYS A 59 7.11 -11.43 -4.09
CA LYS A 59 6.02 -12.39 -3.75
C LYS A 59 4.63 -11.90 -4.18
N SER A 60 4.42 -10.59 -4.19
CA SER A 60 3.19 -9.93 -4.61
C SER A 60 2.95 -9.90 -6.12
N ASN A 61 3.96 -10.26 -6.92
CA ASN A 61 3.93 -10.23 -8.39
C ASN A 61 4.21 -11.61 -9.00
N ASP A 62 4.25 -12.66 -8.16
CA ASP A 62 4.63 -14.03 -8.52
C ASP A 62 3.49 -14.87 -9.14
N GLY A 63 2.36 -14.24 -9.46
CA GLY A 63 1.25 -14.91 -10.14
C GLY A 63 -0.13 -14.29 -9.86
N LEU A 64 -1.16 -14.96 -10.36
CA LEU A 64 -2.57 -14.60 -10.09
C LEU A 64 -2.98 -14.97 -8.66
N ALA A 65 -2.45 -16.07 -8.11
CA ALA A 65 -2.72 -16.50 -6.73
C ALA A 65 -2.32 -15.44 -5.71
N SER A 66 -1.10 -14.88 -5.81
CA SER A 66 -0.65 -13.80 -4.93
C SER A 66 -1.53 -12.55 -5.00
N LYS A 67 -2.14 -12.25 -6.15
CA LYS A 67 -3.05 -11.10 -6.28
C LYS A 67 -4.36 -11.33 -5.54
N ILE A 68 -4.87 -12.56 -5.55
CA ILE A 68 -6.06 -12.96 -4.80
C ILE A 68 -5.74 -12.90 -3.30
N ASP A 69 -4.60 -13.42 -2.87
CA ASP A 69 -4.15 -13.37 -1.48
C ASP A 69 -4.04 -11.92 -0.98
N ILE A 70 -3.40 -11.03 -1.76
CA ILE A 70 -3.33 -9.59 -1.44
C ILE A 70 -4.72 -8.97 -1.31
N MET A 71 -5.63 -9.30 -2.23
CA MET A 71 -6.98 -8.75 -2.21
C MET A 71 -7.72 -9.19 -0.94
N ASN A 72 -7.60 -10.46 -0.57
CA ASN A 72 -8.20 -10.99 0.65
C ASN A 72 -7.59 -10.36 1.91
N GLU A 73 -6.25 -10.28 2.00
CA GLU A 73 -5.57 -9.66 3.15
C GLU A 73 -5.91 -8.17 3.27
N VAL A 74 -5.92 -7.41 2.17
CA VAL A 74 -6.31 -5.99 2.19
C VAL A 74 -7.76 -5.81 2.62
N HIS A 75 -8.67 -6.70 2.17
CA HIS A 75 -10.05 -6.67 2.61
C HIS A 75 -10.19 -6.96 4.11
N ASP A 76 -9.43 -7.92 4.62
CA ASP A 76 -9.42 -8.28 6.05
C ASP A 76 -8.89 -7.15 6.93
N VAL A 77 -7.80 -6.49 6.52
CA VAL A 77 -7.27 -5.28 7.19
C VAL A 77 -8.34 -4.19 7.26
N LEU A 78 -8.97 -3.86 6.13
CA LEU A 78 -9.99 -2.80 6.09
C LEU A 78 -11.21 -3.15 6.95
N LYS A 79 -11.62 -4.42 6.96
CA LYS A 79 -12.72 -4.90 7.79
C LYS A 79 -12.39 -4.82 9.28
N THR A 80 -11.18 -5.24 9.67
CA THR A 80 -10.68 -5.20 11.05
C THR A 80 -10.64 -3.76 11.59
N HIS A 81 -10.27 -2.79 10.76
CA HIS A 81 -10.22 -1.38 11.14
C HIS A 81 -11.54 -0.61 10.91
N ASN A 82 -12.66 -1.31 10.66
CA ASN A 82 -14.00 -0.73 10.41
C ASN A 82 -14.04 0.29 9.26
N ILE A 83 -13.18 0.12 8.25
CA ILE A 83 -13.14 0.99 7.08
C ILE A 83 -14.03 0.38 5.98
N TYR A 84 -15.00 1.15 5.51
CA TYR A 84 -15.90 0.71 4.45
C TYR A 84 -15.11 0.42 3.16
N SER A 85 -15.08 -0.85 2.76
CA SER A 85 -14.45 -1.29 1.51
C SER A 85 -15.27 -2.37 0.84
N THR A 86 -15.73 -2.09 -0.38
CA THR A 86 -16.35 -3.09 -1.24
C THR A 86 -15.28 -3.76 -2.11
N ARG A 87 -15.39 -5.07 -2.36
CA ARG A 87 -14.51 -5.80 -3.29
C ARG A 87 -14.46 -5.15 -4.68
N LEU A 88 -15.56 -4.52 -5.11
CA LEU A 88 -15.64 -3.75 -6.36
C LEU A 88 -14.67 -2.56 -6.40
N LEU A 89 -14.52 -1.83 -5.30
CA LEU A 89 -13.56 -0.71 -5.21
C LEU A 89 -12.12 -1.21 -5.30
N GLN A 90 -11.85 -2.40 -4.73
CA GLN A 90 -10.55 -3.03 -4.82
C GLN A 90 -10.23 -3.50 -6.25
N LEU A 91 -11.23 -3.99 -6.99
CA LEU A 91 -11.08 -4.32 -8.40
C LEU A 91 -10.84 -3.07 -9.26
N LEU A 92 -11.59 -1.99 -9.00
CA LEU A 92 -11.43 -0.70 -9.71
C LEU A 92 -10.00 -0.16 -9.59
N ARG A 93 -9.33 -0.35 -8.45
CA ARG A 93 -7.91 -0.02 -8.27
C ARG A 93 -7.00 -0.70 -9.30
N TYR A 94 -7.28 -1.97 -9.63
CA TYR A 94 -6.51 -2.69 -10.64
C TYR A 94 -6.82 -2.18 -12.04
N CYS A 95 -8.06 -1.81 -12.33
CA CYS A 95 -8.42 -1.14 -13.58
C CYS A 95 -7.64 0.17 -13.76
N LEU A 96 -7.62 1.03 -12.74
CA LEU A 96 -6.85 2.29 -12.75
C LEU A 96 -5.34 2.06 -13.00
N ARG A 97 -4.79 0.97 -12.47
CA ARG A 97 -3.39 0.59 -12.75
C ARG A 97 -3.15 0.24 -14.21
N VAL A 98 -4.10 -0.40 -14.90
CA VAL A 98 -3.99 -0.67 -16.34
C VAL A 98 -3.97 0.65 -17.12
N PHE A 99 -4.78 1.62 -16.70
CA PHE A 99 -4.75 2.97 -17.29
C PHE A 99 -3.43 3.72 -17.04
N GLU A 100 -2.69 3.40 -15.97
CA GLU A 100 -1.36 4.00 -15.72
C GLU A 100 -0.31 3.56 -16.75
N PHE A 101 -0.47 2.40 -17.37
CA PHE A 101 0.41 1.94 -18.47
C PHE A 101 0.09 2.61 -19.81
N LEU A 102 -1.00 3.38 -19.91
CA LEU A 102 -1.21 4.23 -21.08
C LEU A 102 -0.14 5.33 -21.09
N PRO A 103 0.44 5.64 -22.26
CA PRO A 103 1.49 6.64 -22.37
C PRO A 103 0.95 8.00 -21.93
N ARG A 104 1.27 8.41 -20.70
CA ARG A 104 1.06 9.78 -20.24
C ARG A 104 2.09 10.64 -20.98
N LYS A 105 1.64 11.58 -21.81
CA LYS A 105 2.51 12.57 -22.48
C LYS A 105 3.50 13.13 -21.47
N ASN A 106 4.79 13.05 -21.81
CA ASN A 106 5.93 13.50 -21.03
C ASN A 106 5.64 14.82 -20.29
N ILE A 107 5.43 14.74 -18.97
CA ILE A 107 5.62 15.89 -18.10
C ILE A 107 7.13 15.89 -17.83
N ARG A 108 7.85 16.71 -18.60
CA ARG A 108 9.25 17.06 -18.30
C ARG A 108 9.26 17.69 -16.91
N LEU A 109 10.00 17.07 -15.99
CA LEU A 109 10.49 17.72 -14.77
C LEU A 109 11.76 18.49 -15.11
#